data_AF-A0A1M5J5J4-F1
#
_entry.id   AF-A0A1M5J5J4-F1
#
_cell.length_a   1.000
_cell.length_b   1.000
_cell.length_c   1.000
_cell.angle_alpha   90.00
_cell.angle_beta   90.00
_cell.angle_gamma   90.00
#
_symmetry.space_group_name_H-M   'P 1'
#
loop_
_entity.id
_entity.type
_entity.pdbx_description
1 polymer ?
#
loop_
_entity_poly.entity_id
_entity_poly.type
_entity_poly.pdbx_seq_one_letter_code
_entity_poly.pdbx_strand_id
1 'polypeptide(L)'
;MSKRDLKKYLAELNKEQLEEQIVELYEKFSPVKVYYDFVFNPKEETLLQQCKLKISQEYFPFKKLGRRSKPKMRRSVAQKYIKHFIVLGVDPFLIADVMLYNIEIAQTFASENIIKHELFYKSMFNSFEQAVIYLIANGILAEFKPRIIEIHNQTISQKWSNESEFNAVIERFEY
;
A
#
# COMPACT_ATOMS: atom_id res chain seq x y z
N MET A 1 16.52 18.83 -22.44
CA MET A 1 17.77 18.24 -21.93
C MET A 1 17.52 16.76 -21.65
N SER A 2 18.30 15.85 -22.24
CA SER A 2 18.14 14.40 -22.02
C SER A 2 18.87 13.94 -20.74
N LYS A 3 18.61 12.71 -20.27
CA LYS A 3 19.39 12.08 -19.17
C LYS A 3 20.90 12.08 -19.47
N ARG A 4 21.28 11.95 -20.74
CA ARG A 4 22.69 12.00 -21.18
C ARG A 4 23.27 13.40 -21.01
N ASP A 5 22.51 14.44 -21.37
CA ASP A 5 22.99 15.82 -21.29
C ASP A 5 23.09 16.28 -19.82
N LEU A 6 22.14 15.86 -18.96
CA LEU A 6 22.23 16.09 -17.52
C LEU A 6 23.50 15.45 -16.92
N LYS A 7 23.83 14.21 -17.31
CA LYS A 7 25.06 13.55 -16.83
C LYS A 7 26.33 14.31 -17.23
N LYS A 8 26.38 14.85 -18.46
CA LYS A 8 27.52 15.66 -18.91
C LYS A 8 27.63 16.94 -18.10
N TYR A 9 26.51 17.65 -17.92
CA TYR A 9 26.45 18.85 -17.09
C TYR A 9 26.93 18.60 -15.66
N LEU A 10 26.44 17.54 -14.99
CA LEU A 10 26.85 17.21 -13.62
C LEU A 10 28.34 16.85 -13.52
N ALA A 11 28.94 16.26 -14.55
CA ALA A 11 30.36 15.94 -14.59
C ALA A 11 31.27 17.18 -14.72
N GLU A 12 30.73 18.32 -15.12
CA GLU A 12 31.44 19.61 -15.21
C GLU A 12 31.42 20.38 -13.88
N LEU A 13 30.61 19.95 -12.90
CA LEU A 13 30.44 20.64 -11.62
C LEU A 13 31.45 20.15 -10.58
N ASN A 14 31.90 21.07 -9.72
CA ASN A 14 32.67 20.73 -8.54
C ASN A 14 31.77 20.25 -7.38
N LYS A 15 32.38 19.79 -6.29
CA LYS A 15 31.66 19.26 -5.13
C LYS A 15 30.69 20.28 -4.52
N GLU A 16 31.13 21.52 -4.33
CA GLU A 16 30.33 22.59 -3.70
C GLU A 16 29.08 22.91 -4.54
N GLN A 17 29.24 22.99 -5.86
CA GLN A 17 28.13 23.22 -6.79
C GLN A 17 27.13 22.05 -6.82
N LEU A 18 27.63 20.82 -6.71
CA LEU A 18 26.76 19.64 -6.60
C LEU A 18 25.98 19.63 -5.28
N GLU A 19 26.63 19.99 -4.17
CA GLU A 19 25.98 20.11 -2.87
C GLU A 19 24.89 21.18 -2.89
N GLU A 20 25.17 22.37 -3.43
CA GLU A 20 24.19 23.45 -3.58
C GLU A 20 22.99 23.02 -4.42
N GLN A 21 23.23 22.30 -5.54
CA GLN A 21 22.12 21.76 -6.34
C GLN A 21 21.27 20.76 -5.57
N ILE A 22 21.86 19.85 -4.81
CA ILE A 22 21.10 18.87 -4.02
C ILE A 22 20.25 19.58 -2.96
N VAL A 23 20.80 20.61 -2.30
CA VAL A 23 20.06 21.42 -1.33
C VAL A 23 18.92 22.18 -2.00
N GLU A 24 19.15 22.81 -3.17
CA GLU A 24 18.08 23.48 -3.92
C GLU A 24 16.97 22.48 -4.29
N LEU A 25 17.32 21.26 -4.73
CA LEU A 25 16.32 20.23 -5.03
C LEU A 25 15.51 19.85 -3.79
N TYR A 26 16.16 19.71 -2.64
CA TYR A 26 15.52 19.41 -1.36
C TYR A 26 14.56 20.53 -0.93
N GLU A 27 14.95 21.79 -1.06
CA GLU A 27 14.11 22.93 -0.67
C GLU A 27 12.94 23.17 -1.63
N LYS A 28 13.17 22.99 -2.92
CA LYS A 28 12.23 23.33 -3.99
C LYS A 28 11.17 22.25 -4.23
N PHE A 29 11.54 20.97 -4.08
CA PHE A 29 10.67 19.86 -4.45
C PHE A 29 10.25 19.03 -3.23
N SER A 30 8.97 19.13 -2.86
CA SER A 30 8.39 18.35 -1.76
C SER A 30 8.67 16.84 -1.83
N PRO A 31 8.61 16.15 -3.00
CA PRO A 31 8.96 14.72 -3.07
C PRO A 31 10.41 14.43 -2.71
N VAL A 32 11.36 15.32 -3.06
CA VAL A 32 12.78 15.17 -2.73
C VAL A 32 12.99 15.37 -1.24
N LYS A 33 12.34 16.39 -0.66
CA LYS A 33 12.32 16.61 0.79
C LYS A 33 11.81 15.39 1.55
N VAL A 34 10.65 14.87 1.15
CA VAL A 34 10.03 13.71 1.79
C VAL A 34 10.91 12.45 1.69
N TYR A 35 11.61 12.26 0.57
CA TYR A 35 12.58 11.17 0.43
C TYR A 35 13.76 11.33 1.41
N TYR A 36 14.41 12.49 1.46
CA TYR A 36 15.54 12.70 2.38
C TYR A 36 15.11 12.65 3.85
N ASP A 37 13.97 13.25 4.20
CA ASP A 37 13.40 13.18 5.55
C ASP A 37 13.19 11.71 5.97
N PHE A 38 12.70 10.88 5.05
CA PHE A 38 12.56 9.44 5.26
C PHE A 38 13.92 8.75 5.40
N VAL A 39 14.88 8.98 4.49
CA VAL A 39 16.20 8.33 4.56
C VAL A 39 16.95 8.67 5.87
N PHE A 40 16.85 9.92 6.35
CA PHE A 40 17.51 10.32 7.59
C PHE A 40 16.73 9.94 8.85
N ASN A 41 15.41 9.87 8.77
CA ASN A 41 14.54 9.56 9.90
C ASN A 41 13.29 8.79 9.47
N PRO A 42 13.41 7.49 9.15
CA PRO A 42 12.37 6.73 8.46
C PRO A 42 11.02 6.70 9.16
N LYS A 43 11.02 6.69 10.50
CA LYS A 43 9.81 6.61 11.36
C LYS A 43 8.78 5.61 10.82
N GLU A 44 9.25 4.47 10.31
CA GLU A 44 8.44 3.53 9.53
C GLU A 44 7.23 3.03 10.31
N GLU A 45 7.41 2.72 11.60
CA GLU A 45 6.32 2.28 12.48
C GLU A 45 5.23 3.35 12.62
N THR A 46 5.61 4.62 12.72
CA THR A 46 4.66 5.74 12.81
C THR A 46 3.93 5.94 11.49
N LEU A 47 4.63 5.85 10.35
CA LEU A 47 4.05 5.92 9.01
C LEU A 47 3.05 4.77 8.80
N LEU A 48 3.41 3.56 9.22
CA LEU A 48 2.56 2.38 9.15
C LEU A 48 1.29 2.57 9.98
N GLN A 49 1.42 2.99 11.25
CA GLN A 49 0.28 3.19 12.13
C GLN A 49 -0.67 4.26 11.58
N GLN A 50 -0.14 5.38 11.10
CA GLN A 50 -0.94 6.44 10.48
C GLN A 50 -1.63 5.95 9.20
N CYS A 51 -0.93 5.16 8.37
CA CYS A 51 -1.48 4.57 7.17
C CYS A 51 -2.65 3.63 7.49
N LYS A 52 -2.45 2.65 8.38
CA LYS A 52 -3.48 1.69 8.80
C LYS A 52 -4.69 2.39 9.41
N LEU A 53 -4.47 3.45 10.19
CA LEU A 53 -5.54 4.27 10.75
C LEU A 53 -6.36 4.99 9.66
N LYS A 54 -5.70 5.51 8.62
CA LYS A 54 -6.41 6.18 7.51
C LYS A 54 -7.19 5.19 6.67
N ILE A 55 -6.64 4.00 6.44
CA ILE A 55 -7.34 2.92 5.75
C ILE A 55 -8.54 2.43 6.56
N SER A 56 -8.39 2.20 7.88
CA SER A 56 -9.50 1.74 8.72
C SER A 56 -10.65 2.74 8.75
N GLN A 57 -10.38 4.05 8.75
CA GLN A 57 -11.41 5.08 8.71
C GLN A 57 -12.27 5.06 7.44
N GLU A 58 -11.82 4.43 6.36
CA GLU A 58 -12.65 4.25 5.16
C GLU A 58 -13.81 3.27 5.40
N TYR A 59 -13.63 2.31 6.30
CA TYR A 59 -14.60 1.28 6.64
C TYR A 59 -15.28 1.55 7.99
N PHE A 60 -14.53 2.06 8.96
CA PHE A 60 -14.96 2.34 10.33
C PHE A 60 -14.66 3.81 10.68
N PRO A 61 -15.40 4.77 10.11
CA PRO A 61 -15.13 6.18 10.34
C PRO A 61 -15.51 6.59 11.77
N PHE A 62 -14.73 7.50 12.35
CA PHE A 62 -15.06 8.06 13.66
C PHE A 62 -16.43 8.74 13.67
N LYS A 63 -17.18 8.51 14.76
CA LYS A 63 -18.44 9.23 15.02
C LYS A 63 -18.08 10.69 15.30
N LYS A 64 -18.57 11.61 14.46
CA LYS A 64 -18.54 13.04 14.77
C LYS A 64 -19.72 13.34 15.70
N LEU A 65 -19.55 14.23 16.68
CA LEU A 65 -20.64 14.64 17.56
C LEU A 65 -21.85 15.05 16.71
N GLY A 66 -23.00 14.41 16.96
CA GLY A 66 -24.27 14.71 16.30
C GLY A 66 -24.48 14.13 14.88
N ARG A 67 -23.53 13.39 14.28
CA ARG A 67 -23.75 12.79 12.95
C ARG A 67 -23.05 11.44 12.77
N ARG A 68 -23.82 10.42 12.32
CA ARG A 68 -23.26 9.14 11.88
C ARG A 68 -22.38 9.37 10.65
N SER A 69 -21.08 9.14 10.79
CA SER A 69 -20.17 9.12 9.63
C SER A 69 -20.41 7.81 8.86
N LYS A 70 -20.63 7.91 7.55
CA LYS A 70 -20.87 6.73 6.70
C LYS A 70 -19.53 6.20 6.17
N PRO A 71 -19.32 4.87 6.17
CA PRO A 71 -18.18 4.24 5.50
C PRO A 71 -18.14 4.64 4.04
N LYS A 72 -16.94 4.92 3.54
CA LYS A 72 -16.70 5.29 2.13
C LYS A 72 -16.09 4.16 1.32
N MET A 73 -15.45 3.19 1.96
CA MET A 73 -14.89 1.98 1.35
C MET A 73 -13.95 2.27 0.16
N ARG A 74 -13.17 3.36 0.24
CA ARG A 74 -12.32 3.78 -0.89
C ARG A 74 -10.99 3.04 -0.87
N ARG A 75 -10.88 1.99 -1.69
CA ARG A 75 -9.61 1.30 -2.00
C ARG A 75 -8.49 2.25 -2.42
N SER A 76 -8.82 3.35 -3.11
CA SER A 76 -7.85 4.32 -3.61
C SER A 76 -7.00 4.98 -2.50
N VAL A 77 -7.50 5.03 -1.26
CA VAL A 77 -6.74 5.55 -0.12
C VAL A 77 -5.56 4.63 0.19
N ALA A 78 -5.80 3.33 0.37
CA ALA A 78 -4.72 2.36 0.60
C ALA A 78 -3.72 2.35 -0.57
N GLN A 79 -4.21 2.34 -1.80
CA GLN A 79 -3.36 2.37 -3.00
C GLN A 79 -2.46 3.60 -3.09
N LYS A 80 -2.93 4.76 -2.63
CA LYS A 80 -2.09 5.96 -2.56
C LYS A 80 -0.90 5.75 -1.62
N TYR A 81 -1.13 5.17 -0.44
CA TYR A 81 -0.07 4.90 0.53
C TYR A 81 0.89 3.82 0.05
N ILE A 82 0.39 2.70 -0.48
CA ILE A 82 1.22 1.60 -1.00
C ILE A 82 2.16 2.12 -2.08
N LYS A 83 1.65 2.88 -3.07
CA LYS A 83 2.49 3.48 -4.11
C LYS A 83 3.54 4.43 -3.54
N HIS A 84 3.16 5.24 -2.55
CA HIS A 84 4.08 6.17 -1.91
C HIS A 84 5.20 5.45 -1.15
N PHE A 85 4.87 4.38 -0.42
CA PHE A 85 5.86 3.58 0.31
C PHE A 85 6.84 2.87 -0.63
N ILE A 86 6.34 2.34 -1.75
CA ILE A 86 7.20 1.75 -2.80
C ILE A 86 8.18 2.80 -3.35
N VAL A 87 7.71 4.02 -3.62
CA VAL A 87 8.58 5.12 -4.12
C VAL A 87 9.59 5.56 -3.07
N LEU A 88 9.22 5.56 -1.79
CA LEU A 88 10.12 5.91 -0.69
C LEU A 88 11.16 4.83 -0.39
N GLY A 89 10.94 3.58 -0.84
CA GLY A 89 11.81 2.46 -0.51
C GLY A 89 11.63 1.97 0.93
N VAL A 90 10.42 2.04 1.46
CA VAL A 90 10.05 1.44 2.75
C VAL A 90 10.29 -0.08 2.71
N ASP A 91 10.62 -0.67 3.86
CA ASP A 91 10.79 -2.12 3.99
C ASP A 91 9.64 -2.92 3.32
N PRO A 92 9.94 -3.89 2.44
CA PRO A 92 8.94 -4.71 1.76
C PRO A 92 7.95 -5.44 2.69
N PHE A 93 8.36 -5.85 3.89
CA PHE A 93 7.49 -6.46 4.89
C PHE A 93 6.41 -5.48 5.37
N LEU A 94 6.75 -4.21 5.55
CA LEU A 94 5.79 -3.19 5.98
C LEU A 94 4.84 -2.82 4.84
N ILE A 95 5.33 -2.77 3.60
CA ILE A 95 4.47 -2.57 2.42
C ILE A 95 3.49 -3.73 2.29
N ALA A 96 3.98 -4.98 2.36
CA ALA A 96 3.16 -6.19 2.32
C ALA A 96 2.10 -6.19 3.44
N ASP A 97 2.47 -5.82 4.65
CA ASP A 97 1.56 -5.71 5.78
C ASP A 97 0.41 -4.71 5.51
N VAL A 98 0.69 -3.56 4.90
CA VAL A 98 -0.36 -2.60 4.48
C VAL A 98 -1.24 -3.17 3.37
N MET A 99 -0.65 -3.85 2.38
CA MET A 99 -1.39 -4.43 1.26
C MET A 99 -2.42 -5.45 1.73
N LEU A 100 -2.02 -6.35 2.64
CA LEU A 100 -2.90 -7.37 3.21
C LEU A 100 -3.90 -6.76 4.21
N TYR A 101 -3.44 -5.83 5.07
CA TYR A 101 -4.32 -5.14 6.01
C TYR A 101 -5.49 -4.43 5.34
N ASN A 102 -5.26 -3.83 4.16
CA ASN A 102 -6.33 -3.21 3.37
C ASN A 102 -7.45 -4.20 2.98
N ILE A 103 -7.13 -5.47 2.76
CA ILE A 103 -8.11 -6.52 2.42
C ILE A 103 -8.79 -7.01 3.70
N GLU A 104 -8.00 -7.30 4.74
CA GLU A 104 -8.49 -7.81 6.02
C GLU A 104 -9.51 -6.86 6.65
N ILE A 105 -9.22 -5.56 6.69
CA ILE A 105 -10.15 -4.57 7.27
C ILE A 105 -11.45 -4.45 6.44
N ALA A 106 -11.37 -4.67 5.12
CA ALA A 106 -12.53 -4.71 4.26
C ALA A 106 -13.37 -5.97 4.50
N GLN A 107 -12.73 -7.11 4.76
CA GLN A 107 -13.39 -8.36 5.16
C GLN A 107 -14.05 -8.25 6.53
N THR A 108 -13.41 -7.61 7.51
CA THR A 108 -14.03 -7.31 8.82
C THR A 108 -15.26 -6.43 8.65
N PHE A 109 -15.20 -5.43 7.75
CA PHE A 109 -16.37 -4.61 7.46
C PHE A 109 -17.49 -5.41 6.78
N ALA A 110 -17.16 -6.24 5.81
CA ALA A 110 -18.12 -7.05 5.06
C ALA A 110 -18.78 -8.15 5.92
N SER A 111 -18.08 -8.69 6.94
CA SER A 111 -18.69 -9.67 7.86
C SER A 111 -19.82 -9.09 8.70
N GLU A 112 -19.82 -7.76 8.93
CA GLU A 112 -20.83 -7.06 9.72
C GLU A 112 -21.87 -6.32 8.87
N ASN A 113 -21.64 -6.19 7.56
CA ASN A 113 -22.42 -5.33 6.68
C ASN A 113 -22.72 -6.00 5.34
N ILE A 114 -23.98 -5.94 4.90
CA ILE A 114 -24.36 -6.46 3.57
C ILE A 114 -23.76 -5.57 2.47
N ILE A 115 -22.84 -6.13 1.70
CA ILE A 115 -22.23 -5.46 0.55
C ILE A 115 -22.98 -5.84 -0.73
N LYS A 116 -23.69 -4.87 -1.31
CA LYS A 116 -24.51 -5.07 -2.52
C LYS A 116 -23.76 -4.82 -3.84
N HIS A 117 -22.60 -4.17 -3.78
CA HIS A 117 -21.91 -3.70 -4.98
C HIS A 117 -20.83 -4.69 -5.41
N GLU A 118 -20.98 -5.32 -6.58
CA GLU A 118 -19.99 -6.27 -7.13
C GLU A 118 -18.58 -5.67 -7.29
N LEU A 119 -18.51 -4.37 -7.60
CA LEU A 119 -17.24 -3.64 -7.72
C LEU A 119 -16.39 -3.71 -6.44
N PHE A 120 -17.01 -3.87 -5.27
CA PHE A 120 -16.27 -4.07 -4.03
C PHE A 120 -15.43 -5.35 -4.10
N TYR A 121 -16.07 -6.49 -4.39
CA TYR A 121 -15.41 -7.80 -4.45
C TYR A 121 -14.31 -7.83 -5.51
N LYS A 122 -14.60 -7.32 -6.72
CA LYS A 122 -13.61 -7.18 -7.79
C LYS A 122 -12.40 -6.32 -7.37
N SER A 123 -12.64 -5.24 -6.63
CA SER A 123 -11.56 -4.37 -6.15
C SER A 123 -10.71 -5.03 -5.05
N MET A 124 -11.30 -5.89 -4.23
CA MET A 124 -10.59 -6.65 -3.20
C MET A 124 -9.74 -7.75 -3.84
N PHE A 125 -10.28 -8.49 -4.82
CA PHE A 125 -9.51 -9.47 -5.59
C PHE A 125 -8.30 -8.82 -6.28
N ASN A 126 -8.49 -7.68 -6.96
CA ASN A 126 -7.37 -6.93 -7.55
C ASN A 126 -6.33 -6.48 -6.51
N SER A 127 -6.71 -6.26 -5.25
CA SER A 127 -5.74 -5.93 -4.19
C SER A 127 -4.99 -7.17 -3.73
N PHE A 128 -5.70 -8.29 -3.63
CA PHE A 128 -5.15 -9.59 -3.26
C PHE A 128 -4.12 -10.08 -4.27
N GLU A 129 -4.47 -10.09 -5.56
CA GLU A 129 -3.55 -10.49 -6.63
C GLU A 129 -2.29 -9.61 -6.63
N GLN A 130 -2.45 -8.29 -6.49
CA GLN A 130 -1.32 -7.36 -6.39
C GLN A 130 -0.43 -7.65 -5.17
N ALA A 131 -1.03 -7.97 -4.02
CA ALA A 131 -0.30 -8.33 -2.81
C ALA A 131 0.51 -9.61 -3.01
N VAL A 132 -0.10 -10.67 -3.55
CA VAL A 132 0.58 -11.93 -3.85
C VAL A 132 1.73 -11.73 -4.84
N ILE A 133 1.51 -11.00 -5.94
CA ILE A 133 2.56 -10.68 -6.92
C ILE A 133 3.72 -9.93 -6.24
N TYR A 134 3.40 -8.95 -5.39
CA TYR A 134 4.40 -8.17 -4.67
C TYR A 134 5.21 -9.05 -3.72
N LEU A 135 4.55 -9.92 -2.96
CA LEU A 135 5.18 -10.86 -2.02
C LEU A 135 6.14 -11.81 -2.72
N ILE A 136 5.72 -12.39 -3.86
CA ILE A 136 6.57 -13.27 -4.69
C ILE A 136 7.78 -12.49 -5.22
N ALA A 137 7.55 -11.31 -5.80
CA ALA A 137 8.62 -10.50 -6.40
C ALA A 137 9.68 -10.05 -5.39
N ASN A 138 9.32 -9.91 -4.11
CA ASN A 138 10.24 -9.56 -3.03
C ASN A 138 10.77 -10.78 -2.26
N GLY A 139 10.37 -12.01 -2.60
CA GLY A 139 10.84 -13.22 -1.94
C GLY A 139 10.36 -13.40 -0.49
N ILE A 140 9.24 -12.77 -0.13
CA ILE A 140 8.70 -12.74 1.25
C ILE A 140 7.33 -13.43 1.36
N LEU A 141 6.98 -14.29 0.40
CA LEU A 141 5.68 -14.95 0.37
C LEU A 141 5.47 -15.87 1.58
N ALA A 142 6.50 -16.59 2.01
CA ALA A 142 6.39 -17.61 3.04
C ALA A 142 5.92 -17.03 4.39
N GLU A 143 6.40 -15.84 4.71
CA GLU A 143 6.12 -15.11 5.96
C GLU A 143 4.68 -14.61 6.03
N PHE A 144 4.06 -14.38 4.87
CA PHE A 144 2.69 -13.89 4.76
C PHE A 144 1.68 -14.95 4.30
N LYS A 145 2.13 -16.17 3.96
CA LYS A 145 1.27 -17.27 3.53
C LYS A 145 0.09 -17.54 4.48
N PRO A 146 0.26 -17.53 5.82
CA PRO A 146 -0.86 -17.71 6.74
C PRO A 146 -1.97 -16.65 6.58
N ARG A 147 -1.59 -15.38 6.37
CA ARG A 147 -2.55 -14.27 6.17
C ARG A 147 -3.25 -14.38 4.82
N ILE A 148 -2.53 -14.80 3.78
CA ILE A 148 -3.09 -15.02 2.44
C ILE A 148 -4.16 -16.12 2.46
N ILE A 149 -3.85 -17.25 3.11
CA ILE A 149 -4.80 -18.35 3.30
C ILE A 149 -6.00 -17.88 4.12
N GLU A 150 -5.78 -17.13 5.20
CA GLU A 150 -6.89 -16.60 6.01
C GLU A 150 -7.79 -15.66 5.20
N ILE A 151 -7.21 -14.77 4.38
CA ILE A 151 -7.99 -13.90 3.49
C ILE A 151 -8.86 -14.75 2.54
N HIS A 152 -8.33 -15.84 1.98
CA HIS A 152 -9.12 -16.75 1.14
C HIS A 152 -10.21 -17.47 1.95
N ASN A 153 -9.91 -18.00 3.13
CA ASN A 153 -10.93 -18.61 4.01
C ASN A 153 -12.06 -17.64 4.36
N GLN A 154 -11.73 -16.35 4.55
CA GLN A 154 -12.72 -15.30 4.77
C GLN A 154 -13.64 -15.09 3.55
N THR A 155 -13.15 -15.22 2.31
CA THR A 155 -14.03 -15.14 1.12
C THR A 155 -15.00 -16.32 1.05
N ILE A 156 -14.58 -17.52 1.44
CA ILE A 156 -15.44 -18.72 1.54
C ILE A 156 -16.51 -18.52 2.61
N SER A 157 -16.10 -18.19 3.84
CA SER A 157 -17.02 -18.07 4.99
C SER A 157 -18.07 -16.97 4.79
N GLN A 158 -17.67 -15.85 4.16
CA GLN A 158 -18.55 -14.74 3.84
C GLN A 158 -19.30 -14.92 2.51
N LYS A 159 -19.09 -16.04 1.81
CA LYS A 159 -19.74 -16.40 0.53
C LYS A 159 -19.56 -15.31 -0.54
N TRP A 160 -18.35 -14.78 -0.67
CA TRP A 160 -18.03 -13.80 -1.71
C TRP A 160 -18.18 -14.43 -3.09
N SER A 161 -18.83 -13.72 -4.03
CA SER A 161 -19.16 -14.26 -5.35
C SER A 161 -17.94 -14.58 -6.23
N ASN A 162 -16.78 -14.01 -5.91
CA ASN A 162 -15.52 -14.18 -6.62
C ASN A 162 -14.50 -15.03 -5.84
N GLU A 163 -14.94 -15.82 -4.86
CA GLU A 163 -14.07 -16.70 -4.08
C GLU A 163 -13.17 -17.58 -4.96
N SER A 164 -13.70 -18.13 -6.05
CA SER A 164 -12.95 -18.99 -6.97
C SER A 164 -11.75 -18.28 -7.62
N GLU A 165 -11.81 -16.96 -7.82
CA GLU A 165 -10.69 -16.17 -8.31
C GLU A 165 -9.55 -16.13 -7.29
N PHE A 166 -9.86 -16.04 -5.98
CA PHE A 166 -8.87 -16.12 -4.91
C PHE A 166 -8.24 -17.51 -4.86
N ASN A 167 -9.04 -18.57 -4.91
CA ASN A 167 -8.55 -19.95 -4.91
C ASN A 167 -7.55 -20.19 -6.06
N ALA A 168 -7.89 -19.74 -7.28
CA ALA A 168 -7.02 -19.88 -8.45
C ALA A 168 -5.66 -19.17 -8.29
N VAL A 169 -5.57 -18.13 -7.46
CA VAL A 169 -4.30 -17.48 -7.12
C VAL A 169 -3.52 -18.31 -6.11
N ILE A 170 -4.18 -18.87 -5.08
CA ILE A 170 -3.56 -19.75 -4.07
C ILE A 170 -2.91 -20.97 -4.73
N GLU A 171 -3.66 -21.67 -5.59
CA GLU A 171 -3.20 -22.90 -6.24
C GLU A 171 -1.89 -22.70 -7.02
N ARG A 172 -1.62 -21.50 -7.56
CA ARG A 172 -0.43 -21.23 -8.37
C ARG A 172 0.89 -21.22 -7.59
N PHE A 173 0.86 -21.13 -6.27
CA PHE A 173 2.07 -21.11 -5.43
C PHE A 173 2.05 -22.16 -4.31
N GLU A 174 1.10 -23.09 -4.35
CA GLU A 174 1.12 -24.30 -3.52
C GLU A 174 1.82 -25.49 -4.22
N TYR A 175 2.07 -25.38 -5.52
CA TYR A 175 2.82 -26.32 -6.36
C TYR A 175 4.12 -25.68 -6.85
#